data_AF-A0AAD9JTS0-F1
#
_entry.id   AF-A0AAD9JTS0-F1
#
_cell.length_a   1.000
_cell.length_b   1.000
_cell.length_c   1.000
_cell.angle_alpha   90.00
_cell.angle_beta   90.00
_cell.angle_gamma   90.00
#
_symmetry.space_group_name_H-M   'P 1'
#
loop_
_entity.id
_entity.type
_entity.pdbx_description
1 polymer ?
#
loop_
_entity_poly.entity_id
_entity_poly.type
_entity_poly.pdbx_seq_one_letter_code
_entity_poly.pdbx_strand_id
1 'polypeptide(L)' 'MTEKVYYLEDKTKFWEITVNDSSTRIRTGKKGFRGRSYPPKKHDSNKKAKQFALELVNSKIIEGYVLQAF' A
#
# COMPACT_ATOMS: atom_id res chain seq x y z
N MET A 1 7.18 17.54 -0.62
CA MET A 1 7.14 16.09 -0.95
C MET A 1 5.88 15.53 -0.34
N THR A 2 4.91 15.08 -1.14
CA THR A 2 3.65 14.53 -0.61
C THR A 2 3.76 13.02 -0.60
N GLU A 3 4.01 12.47 0.57
CA GLU A 3 3.91 11.03 0.80
C GLU A 3 2.44 10.69 1.06
N LYS A 4 1.90 9.71 0.34
CA LYS A 4 0.56 9.20 0.60
C LYS A 4 0.65 7.75 1.03
N VAL A 5 0.05 7.41 2.16
CA VAL A 5 0.04 6.05 2.70
C VAL A 5 -1.36 5.50 2.68
N TYR A 6 -1.52 4.28 2.18
CA TYR A 6 -2.73 3.49 2.31
C TYR A 6 -2.41 2.29 3.19
N TYR A 7 -3.11 2.16 4.31
CA TYR A 7 -2.94 1.03 5.21
C TYR A 7 -4.24 0.22 5.22
N LEU A 8 -4.13 -1.06 4.89
CA LEU A 8 -5.24 -1.99 4.89
C LEU A 8 -4.92 -3.15 5.82
N GLU A 9 -5.95 -3.71 6.42
CA GLU A 9 -5.76 -4.86 7.30
C GLU A 9 -6.96 -5.81 7.29
N ASP A 10 -6.68 -7.11 7.46
CA ASP A 10 -7.69 -8.15 7.66
C ASP A 10 -7.67 -8.62 9.13
N LYS A 11 -8.24 -9.77 9.50
CA LYS A 11 -8.21 -10.25 10.90
C LYS A 11 -6.79 -10.56 11.43
N THR A 12 -5.83 -10.86 10.56
CA THR A 12 -4.52 -11.44 10.93
C THR A 12 -3.32 -10.74 10.29
N LYS A 13 -3.50 -10.04 9.17
CA LYS A 13 -2.45 -9.45 8.33
C LYS A 13 -2.73 -7.98 8.03
N PHE A 14 -1.68 -7.28 7.63
CA PHE A 14 -1.73 -5.90 7.17
C PHE A 14 -1.02 -5.74 5.83
N TRP A 15 -1.40 -4.69 5.11
CA TRP A 15 -0.77 -4.18 3.90
C TRP A 15 -0.65 -2.67 4.02
N GLU A 16 0.53 -2.15 3.75
CA GLU A 16 0.85 -0.74 3.74
C GLU A 16 1.44 -0.40 2.38
N ILE A 17 0.83 0.55 1.70
CA ILE A 17 1.20 1.00 0.36
C ILE A 17 1.54 2.47 0.47
N THR A 18 2.82 2.79 0.32
CA THR A 18 3.34 4.15 0.38
C THR A 18 3.62 4.63 -1.04
N VAL A 19 3.06 5.77 -1.42
CA VAL A 19 3.33 6.47 -2.68
C VAL A 19 4.25 7.65 -2.37
N ASN A 20 5.46 7.60 -2.90
CA ASN A 20 6.43 8.69 -2.83
C ASN A 20 6.79 9.13 -4.24
N ASP A 21 6.26 10.30 -4.62
CA ASP A 21 6.31 10.85 -5.96
C ASP A 21 5.90 9.83 -7.06
N SER A 22 6.83 9.43 -7.93
CA SER A 22 6.62 8.45 -8.99
C SER A 22 6.93 7.01 -8.56
N SER A 23 7.12 6.75 -7.27
CA SER A 23 7.44 5.43 -6.74
C SER A 23 6.41 4.94 -5.73
N THR A 24 6.24 3.61 -5.66
CA THR A 24 5.41 2.95 -4.65
C THR A 24 6.21 1.92 -3.88
N ARG A 25 6.10 1.93 -2.56
CA ARG A 25 6.66 0.92 -1.67
C ARG A 25 5.53 0.15 -1.01
N ILE A 26 5.72 -1.15 -0.86
CA ILE A 26 4.74 -2.04 -0.22
C ILE A 26 5.39 -2.69 0.99
N ARG A 27 4.68 -2.68 2.11
CA ARG A 27 5.01 -3.45 3.32
C ARG A 27 3.81 -4.30 3.71
N THR A 28 4.02 -5.55 4.05
CA THR A 28 2.94 -6.46 4.46
C THR A 28 3.43 -7.45 5.49
N GLY A 29 2.54 -7.94 6.34
CA GLY A 29 2.90 -8.94 7.33
C GLY A 29 1.73 -9.31 8.23
N LYS A 30 2.03 -10.09 9.26
CA LYS A 30 1.08 -10.37 10.34
C LYS A 30 0.89 -9.12 11.19
N LYS A 31 -0.35 -8.84 11.63
CA LYS A 31 -0.65 -7.75 12.58
C LYS A 31 0.18 -7.91 13.85
N GLY A 32 0.67 -6.79 14.37
CA GLY A 32 1.53 -6.76 15.56
C GLY A 32 3.00 -7.13 15.30
N PHE A 33 3.36 -7.48 14.05
CA PHE A 33 4.74 -7.73 13.65
C PHE A 33 5.21 -6.68 12.65
N ARG A 34 6.54 -6.54 12.51
CA ARG A 34 7.15 -5.55 11.60
C ARG A 34 6.81 -5.78 10.12
N GLY A 35 6.52 -7.03 9.75
CA GLY A 35 6.26 -7.46 8.38
C GLY A 35 7.51 -7.45 7.48
N ARG A 36 7.28 -7.64 6.18
CA ARG A 36 8.28 -7.60 5.11
C ARG A 36 8.02 -6.39 4.22
N SER A 37 9.07 -5.62 3.92
CA SER A 37 9.04 -4.59 2.88
C SER A 37 9.52 -5.17 1.56
N TYR A 38 8.88 -4.75 0.48
CA TYR A 38 9.37 -4.97 -0.87
C TYR A 38 10.19 -3.77 -1.36
N PRO A 39 11.13 -3.98 -2.29
CA PRO A 39 11.82 -2.89 -2.98
C PRO A 39 10.82 -1.90 -3.60
N PRO A 40 11.12 -0.59 -3.62
CA PRO A 40 10.25 0.38 -4.27
C PRO A 40 10.09 0.09 -5.76
N LYS A 41 8.85 0.12 -6.24
CA LYS A 41 8.52 0.06 -7.67
C LYS A 41 8.46 1.49 -8.20
N LYS A 42 9.29 1.78 -9.22
CA LYS A 42 9.22 3.04 -9.96
C LYS A 42 8.12 2.98 -11.03
N HIS A 43 7.48 4.12 -11.27
CA HIS A 43 6.47 4.33 -12.29
C HIS A 43 6.86 5.55 -13.12
N ASP A 44 6.29 5.68 -14.32
CA ASP A 44 6.64 6.78 -15.23
C ASP A 44 6.20 8.16 -14.71
N SER A 45 5.23 8.21 -13.80
CA SER A 45 4.74 9.46 -13.23
C SER A 45 4.08 9.26 -11.87
N ASN A 46 3.94 10.37 -11.13
CA ASN A 46 3.17 10.45 -9.89
C ASN A 46 1.72 9.97 -10.07
N LYS A 47 1.10 10.32 -11.21
CA LYS A 47 -0.26 9.87 -11.54
C LYS A 47 -0.34 8.35 -11.68
N LYS A 48 0.62 7.72 -12.37
CA LYS A 48 0.68 6.26 -12.50
C LYS A 48 0.95 5.57 -11.16
N ALA A 49 1.84 6.13 -10.33
CA ALA A 49 2.11 5.60 -9.00
C ALA A 49 0.85 5.61 -8.11
N LYS A 50 0.08 6.71 -8.13
CA LYS A 50 -1.21 6.82 -7.43
C LYS A 50 -2.25 5.84 -7.97
N GLN A 51 -2.36 5.71 -9.29
CA GLN A 51 -3.31 4.77 -9.90
C GLN A 51 -2.97 3.33 -9.51
N PHE A 52 -1.70 2.93 -9.59
CA PHE A 52 -1.25 1.60 -9.17
C PHE A 52 -1.57 1.33 -7.70
N ALA A 53 -1.35 2.32 -6.82
CA ALA A 53 -1.69 2.18 -5.40
C ALA A 53 -3.20 1.99 -5.19
N LEU A 54 -4.04 2.75 -5.90
CA LEU A 54 -5.50 2.62 -5.83
C LEU A 54 -6.01 1.28 -6.36
N GLU A 55 -5.46 0.79 -7.47
CA GLU A 55 -5.78 -0.53 -8.01
C GLU A 55 -5.43 -1.63 -7.00
N LEU A 56 -4.26 -1.53 -6.35
CA LEU A 56 -3.85 -2.47 -5.32
C LEU A 56 -4.73 -2.40 -4.07
N VAL A 57 -5.11 -1.19 -3.63
CA VAL A 57 -6.07 -0.97 -2.53
C VAL A 57 -7.39 -1.66 -2.84
N ASN A 58 -7.97 -1.41 -4.02
CA ASN A 58 -9.26 -2.00 -4.42
C ASN A 58 -9.18 -3.52 -4.50
N SER A 59 -8.09 -4.07 -5.06
CA SER A 59 -7.85 -5.52 -5.09
C SER A 59 -7.82 -6.12 -3.68
N LYS A 60 -7.17 -5.46 -2.71
CA LYS A 60 -7.13 -5.93 -1.32
C LYS A 60 -8.46 -5.78 -0.58
N ILE A 61 -9.24 -4.75 -0.89
CA ILE A 61 -10.61 -4.63 -0.39
C ILE A 61 -11.47 -5.80 -0.86
N ILE A 62 -11.36 -6.19 -2.14
CA ILE A 62 -12.07 -7.36 -2.69
C ILE A 62 -11.63 -8.66 -2.00
N GLU A 63 -10.35 -8.79 -1.61
CA GLU A 63 -9.84 -9.91 -0.81
C GLU A 63 -10.30 -9.90 0.66
N GLY A 64 -11.05 -8.88 1.10
CA GLY A 64 -11.58 -8.77 2.47
C GLY A 64 -10.72 -7.96 3.44
N TYR A 65 -9.71 -7.22 2.95
CA TYR A 65 -8.99 -6.25 3.76
C TYR A 65 -9.82 -4.97 3.92
N VAL A 66 -9.71 -4.32 5.08
CA VAL A 66 -10.36 -3.06 5.37
C VAL A 66 -9.35 -1.93 5.31
N LEU A 67 -9.61 -0.93 4.47
CA LEU A 67 -8.82 0.30 4.41
C LEU A 67 -9.00 1.08 5.72
N GLN A 68 -7.91 1.36 6.40
CA GLN A 68 -7.88 2.20 7.59
C GLN A 68 -7.56 3.63 7.16
N ALA A 69 -8.38 4.57 7.63
CA ALA A 69 -8.12 6.01 7.48
C ALA A 69 -7.37 6.51 8.71
N PHE A 70 -6.26 7.21 8.50
CA PHE A 70 -5.46 7.88 9.54
C PHE A 70 -5.26 9.34 9.17
#